data_AF-A0A454CXX4-F1
#
_entry.id   AF-A0A454CXX4-F1
#
_cell.length_a   1.000
_cell.length_b   1.000
_cell.length_c   1.000
_cell.angle_alpha   90.00
_cell.angle_beta   90.00
_cell.angle_gamma   90.00
#
_symmetry.space_group_name_H-M   'P 1'
#
loop_
_entity.id
_entity.type
_entity.pdbx_description
1 polymer ?
#
loop_
_entity_poly.entity_id
_entity_poly.type
_entity_poly.pdbx_seq_one_letter_code
_entity_poly.pdbx_strand_id
1 'polypeptide(L)' 'MPLTYIDSSTDAQKLAKETDWIQLGASELFVGSGQKCWLVGDKAVPIFELNQLSEITELA' A
#
# COMPACT_ATOMS: atom_id res chain seq x y z
N MET A 1 -2.56 -12.70 -3.55
CA MET A 1 -2.96 -11.52 -2.76
C MET A 1 -3.53 -10.45 -3.69
N PRO A 2 -4.66 -9.78 -3.40
CA PRO A 2 -5.08 -8.60 -4.16
C PRO A 2 -4.02 -7.51 -4.05
N LEU A 3 -3.54 -7.01 -5.19
CA LEU A 3 -2.39 -6.10 -5.26
C LEU A 3 -2.80 -4.62 -5.27
N THR A 4 -4.09 -4.35 -5.40
CA THR A 4 -4.69 -3.02 -5.30
C THR A 4 -5.57 -2.90 -4.06
N TYR A 5 -5.85 -1.67 -3.63
CA TYR A 5 -6.84 -1.38 -2.59
C TYR A 5 -8.26 -1.60 -3.11
N ILE A 6 -9.18 -1.95 -2.21
CA ILE A 6 -10.56 -2.31 -2.56
C ILE A 6 -11.34 -1.13 -3.16
N ASP A 7 -11.05 0.10 -2.73
CA ASP A 7 -11.74 1.32 -3.17
C ASP A 7 -11.15 1.92 -4.46
N SER A 8 -10.35 1.15 -5.21
CA SER A 8 -9.77 1.57 -6.48
C SER A 8 -10.85 1.83 -7.53
N SER A 9 -10.94 3.08 -8.01
CA SER A 9 -12.07 3.56 -8.81
C SER A 9 -11.70 3.82 -10.27
N THR A 10 -10.54 4.45 -10.52
CA THR A 10 -10.05 4.74 -11.87
C THR A 10 -9.42 3.50 -12.50
N ASP A 11 -9.33 3.47 -13.83
CA ASP A 11 -8.64 2.37 -14.52
C ASP A 11 -7.15 2.33 -14.18
N ALA A 12 -6.51 3.49 -13.96
CA ALA A 12 -5.13 3.55 -13.52
C ALA A 12 -4.94 2.91 -12.13
N GLN A 13 -5.84 3.19 -11.19
CA GLN A 13 -5.87 2.55 -9.87
C GLN A 13 -6.12 1.04 -9.97
N LYS A 14 -7.15 0.62 -10.71
CA LYS A 14 -7.50 -0.81 -10.87
C LYS A 14 -6.40 -1.61 -11.54
N LEU A 15 -5.68 -1.00 -12.48
CA LEU A 15 -4.52 -1.60 -13.16
C LEU A 15 -3.20 -1.47 -12.37
N ALA A 16 -3.25 -0.97 -11.13
CA ALA A 16 -2.08 -0.78 -10.26
C ALA A 16 -0.97 0.09 -10.90
N LYS A 17 -1.34 1.10 -11.69
CA LYS A 17 -0.39 2.02 -12.34
C LYS A 17 -0.03 3.23 -11.48
N GLU A 18 -0.78 3.45 -10.40
CA GLU A 18 -0.59 4.56 -9.45
C GLU A 18 -0.97 4.12 -8.04
N THR A 19 -0.57 4.92 -7.05
CA THR A 19 -1.01 4.81 -5.66
C THR A 19 -1.44 6.20 -5.20
N ASP A 20 -2.68 6.32 -4.76
CA ASP A 20 -3.26 7.55 -4.22
C ASP A 20 -3.74 7.34 -2.78
N TRP A 21 -3.84 8.45 -2.05
CA TRP A 21 -4.32 8.47 -0.66
C TRP A 21 -5.44 9.48 -0.51
N ILE A 22 -6.57 9.04 0.05
CA ILE A 22 -7.75 9.87 0.28
C ILE A 22 -7.92 10.02 1.79
N GLN A 23 -7.90 11.26 2.27
CA GLN A 23 -8.14 11.56 3.68
C GLN A 23 -9.63 11.44 4.00
N LEU A 24 -9.96 10.79 5.12
CA LEU A 24 -11.33 10.67 5.60
C LEU A 24 -11.63 11.73 6.66
N GLY A 25 -12.41 12.74 6.27
CA GLY A 25 -12.82 13.84 7.14
C GLY A 25 -11.66 14.71 7.61
N ALA A 26 -11.76 15.25 8.82
CA ALA A 26 -10.71 16.06 9.45
C ALA A 26 -9.72 15.22 10.29
N SER A 27 -9.75 13.89 10.16
CA SER A 27 -8.94 12.98 10.95
C SER A 27 -7.63 12.62 10.24
N GLU A 28 -6.64 12.09 10.98
CA GLU A 28 -5.39 11.55 10.41
C GLU A 28 -5.59 10.14 9.80
N LEU A 29 -6.81 9.83 9.34
CA LEU A 29 -7.15 8.57 8.69
C LEU A 29 -7.09 8.74 7.17
N PHE A 30 -6.32 7.87 6.53
CA PHE A 30 -6.17 7.83 5.07
C PHE A 30 -6.51 6.44 4.54
N VAL A 31 -7.27 6.39 3.46
CA VAL A 31 -7.53 5.16 2.70
C VAL A 31 -6.74 5.19 1.39
N GLY A 32 -6.14 4.06 1.05
CA GLY A 32 -5.38 3.91 -0.18
C GLY A 32 -6.28 3.60 -1.38
N SER A 33 -5.87 4.05 -2.55
CA SER A 33 -6.45 3.69 -3.84
C SER A 33 -5.33 3.34 -4.84
N GLY A 34 -5.55 2.36 -5.70
CA GLY A 34 -4.52 1.86 -6.62
C GLY A 34 -3.63 0.78 -6.01
N GLN A 35 -2.36 0.73 -6.42
CA GLN A 35 -1.40 -0.26 -5.96
C GLN A 35 -1.16 -0.15 -4.44
N LYS A 36 -1.04 -1.28 -3.74
CA LYS A 36 -0.70 -1.26 -2.31
C LYS A 36 0.73 -0.74 -2.09
N CYS A 37 0.90 0.06 -1.05
CA CYS A 37 2.20 0.52 -0.58
C CYS A 37 2.31 0.25 0.93
N TRP A 38 3.43 -0.33 1.36
CA TRP A 38 3.69 -0.69 2.75
C TRP A 38 4.76 0.23 3.35
N LEU A 39 4.62 0.56 4.62
CA LEU A 39 5.68 1.20 5.38
C LEU A 39 6.56 0.11 6.00
N VAL A 40 7.81 0.00 5.56
CA VAL A 40 8.81 -0.95 6.06
C VAL A 40 9.93 -0.14 6.71
N GLY A 41 9.94 -0.10 8.05
CA GLY A 41 10.80 0.81 8.80
C GLY A 41 10.42 2.25 8.53
N ASP A 42 11.31 3.00 7.89
CA ASP A 42 11.16 4.39 7.49
C ASP A 42 10.88 4.58 5.98
N LYS A 43 10.67 3.49 5.24
CA LYS A 43 10.50 3.51 3.77
C LYS A 43 9.11 3.11 3.34
N ALA A 44 8.55 3.87 2.42
CA ALA A 44 7.39 3.46 1.64
C ALA A 44 7.83 2.50 0.52
N VAL A 45 7.30 1.28 0.52
CA VAL A 45 7.63 0.19 -0.40
C VAL A 45 6.39 -0.20 -1.21
N PRO A 46 6.36 0.06 -2.53
CA PRO A 46 5.31 -0.44 -3.41
C PRO A 46 5.26 -1.97 -3.39
N ILE A 47 4.05 -2.55 -3.38
CA ILE A 47 3.89 -3.99 -3.17
C ILE A 47 4.51 -4.86 -4.29
N PHE A 48 4.74 -4.30 -5.48
CA PHE A 48 5.42 -5.03 -6.57
C PHE A 48 6.92 -5.17 -6.34
N GLU A 49 7.50 -4.35 -5.47
CA GLU A 49 8.92 -4.47 -5.08
C GLU A 49 9.12 -5.51 -3.98
N LEU A 50 8.04 -5.92 -3.30
CA LEU A 50 8.06 -6.95 -2.26
C LEU A 50 7.98 -8.34 -2.88
N ASN A 51 9.13 -9.01 -2.99
CA ASN A 51 9.22 -10.39 -3.50
C ASN A 51 9.11 -11.46 -2.41
N GLN A 52 9.61 -11.17 -1.21
CA GLN A 52 9.63 -12.11 -0.09
C GLN A 52 9.53 -11.34 1.23
N LEU A 53 8.78 -11.90 2.17
CA LEU A 53 8.70 -11.43 3.55
C LEU A 53 9.08 -12.60 4.46
N SER A 54 10.02 -12.38 5.38
CA SER A 54 10.39 -13.33 6.41
C SER A 54 10.32 -12.68 7.78
N GLU A 55 9.87 -13.44 8.77
CA GLU A 55 9.85 -13.02 10.16
C GLU A 55 11.28 -13.01 10.74
N ILE A 56 11.58 -12.01 11.58
CA ILE A 56 12.80 -11.99 12.38
C ILE A 56 12.49 -12.71 13.70
N THR A 57 13.09 -13.88 13.90
CA THR A 57 12.81 -14.75 15.05
C THR A 57 13.63 -14.42 16.29
N GLU A 58 14.72 -13.66 16.15
CA GLU A 58 15.54 -13.16 17.26
C GLU A 58 15.88 -11.69 17.03
N LEU A 59 15.39 -10.82 17.91
CA LEU A 59 15.85 -9.43 18.02
C LEU A 59 17.17 -9.46 18.80
N ALA A 60 18.27 -9.14 18.12
CA ALA A 60 19.57 -8.92 18.76
C ALA A 60 19.53 -7.70 19.71
#